data_AF-A0A268TPQ9-F1
#
_entry.id   AF-A0A268TPQ9-F1
#
_cell.length_a   1.000
_cell.length_b   1.000
_cell.length_c   1.000
_cell.angle_alpha   90.00
_cell.angle_beta   90.00
_cell.angle_gamma   90.00
#
_symmetry.space_group_name_H-M   'P 1'
#
loop_
_entity.id
_entity.type
_entity.pdbx_description
1 polymer ?
#
loop_
_entity_poly.entity_id
_entity_poly.type
_entity_poly.pdbx_seq_one_letter_code
_entity_poly.pdbx_strand_id
1 'polypeptide(L)'
;MGNGDAKSGDGYKFRGRGLAQLTGRGNYEKFNTYAHKHKWVEESINFVENPDLLITNGRYALLSAVWFWNKEELYEIADADDGKMSPYTFKDEYGKEHTIQVNEALRKITCRINGGKNGLEHRQKAYERIKNDGVFNAFK
;
A
#
# COMPACT_ATOMS: atom_id res chain seq x y z
N MET A 1 -11.43 -2.25 9.99
CA MET A 1 -10.22 -3.10 10.21
C MET A 1 -10.57 -4.52 10.65
N GLY A 2 -11.66 -4.74 11.38
CA GLY A 2 -12.15 -6.10 11.69
C GLY A 2 -11.43 -6.80 12.85
N ASN A 3 -10.55 -6.10 13.57
CA ASN A 3 -9.94 -6.63 14.79
C ASN A 3 -10.99 -6.72 15.90
N GLY A 4 -10.86 -7.73 16.76
CA GLY A 4 -11.53 -7.79 18.05
C GLY A 4 -10.95 -6.82 19.07
N ASP A 5 -11.37 -6.99 20.33
CA ASP A 5 -10.86 -6.22 21.46
C ASP A 5 -9.37 -6.52 21.75
N ALA A 6 -8.75 -5.79 22.68
CA ALA A 6 -7.34 -6.00 23.01
C ALA A 6 -7.04 -7.43 23.50
N LYS A 7 -7.99 -8.08 24.18
CA LYS A 7 -7.84 -9.45 24.71
C LYS A 7 -7.73 -10.49 23.59
N SER A 8 -8.31 -10.23 22.42
CA SER A 8 -8.17 -11.08 21.24
C SER A 8 -6.72 -11.24 20.74
N GLY A 9 -5.84 -10.28 21.05
CA GLY A 9 -4.47 -10.23 20.51
C GLY A 9 -4.39 -9.79 19.04
N ASP A 10 -5.51 -9.40 18.43
CA ASP A 10 -5.60 -9.06 17.00
C ASP A 10 -4.70 -7.89 16.60
N GLY A 11 -4.50 -6.93 17.50
CA GLY A 11 -3.61 -5.79 17.25
C GLY A 11 -2.19 -6.23 16.91
N TYR A 12 -1.64 -7.18 17.66
CA TYR A 12 -0.31 -7.73 17.38
C TYR A 12 -0.35 -8.73 16.22
N LYS A 13 -1.34 -9.63 16.21
CA LYS A 13 -1.43 -10.70 15.21
C LYS A 13 -1.57 -10.13 13.79
N PHE A 14 -2.44 -9.13 13.59
CA PHE A 14 -2.75 -8.53 12.29
C PHE A 14 -2.17 -7.12 12.10
N ARG A 15 -1.01 -6.85 12.71
CA ARG A 15 -0.21 -5.66 12.44
C ARG A 15 0.25 -5.59 10.97
N GLY A 16 0.67 -4.40 10.54
CA GLY A 16 1.13 -4.14 9.18
C GLY A 16 2.27 -5.06 8.73
N ARG A 17 2.11 -5.69 7.55
CA ARG A 17 3.12 -6.55 6.92
C ARG A 17 3.14 -6.40 5.39
N GLY A 18 4.22 -6.85 4.78
CA GLY A 18 4.40 -6.82 3.32
C GLY A 18 4.59 -5.41 2.77
N LEU A 19 4.57 -5.32 1.43
CA LEU A 19 4.93 -4.08 0.71
C LEU A 19 3.92 -2.95 0.91
N ALA A 20 2.64 -3.28 1.01
CA ALA A 20 1.55 -2.32 1.20
C ALA A 20 1.12 -2.16 2.67
N GLN A 21 1.84 -2.77 3.63
CA GLN A 21 1.49 -2.76 5.05
C GLN A 21 0.05 -3.25 5.33
N LEU A 22 -0.29 -4.44 4.84
CA LEU A 22 -1.60 -5.06 5.05
C LEU A 22 -1.89 -5.17 6.55
N THR A 23 -2.98 -4.52 7.00
CA THR A 23 -3.27 -4.32 8.42
C THR A 23 -4.73 -4.64 8.75
N GLY A 24 -4.94 -5.30 9.88
CA GLY A 24 -6.25 -5.63 10.45
C GLY A 24 -6.81 -6.95 9.94
N ARG A 25 -7.39 -7.74 10.85
CA ARG A 25 -7.95 -9.09 10.61
C ARG A 25 -8.81 -9.15 9.35
N GLY A 26 -9.74 -8.20 9.19
CA GLY A 26 -10.67 -8.22 8.06
C GLY A 26 -9.97 -8.05 6.71
N ASN A 27 -8.82 -7.39 6.65
CA ASN A 27 -8.02 -7.32 5.42
C ASN A 27 -7.26 -8.63 5.17
N TYR A 28 -6.70 -9.25 6.22
CA TYR A 28 -6.05 -10.57 6.09
C TYR A 28 -7.05 -11.64 5.63
N GLU A 29 -8.26 -11.69 6.19
CA GLU A 29 -9.31 -12.64 5.82
C GLU A 29 -9.78 -12.46 4.36
N LYS A 30 -9.99 -11.20 3.94
CA LYS A 30 -10.40 -10.89 2.57
C LYS A 30 -9.29 -11.20 1.57
N PHE A 31 -8.03 -10.87 1.88
CA PHE A 31 -6.89 -11.22 1.05
C PHE A 31 -6.75 -12.75 0.94
N ASN A 32 -6.83 -13.47 2.06
CA ASN A 32 -6.74 -14.93 2.08
C ASN A 32 -7.80 -15.55 1.16
N THR A 33 -9.07 -15.20 1.39
CA THR A 33 -10.19 -15.67 0.57
C THR A 33 -9.99 -15.34 -0.91
N TYR A 34 -9.59 -14.12 -1.23
CA TYR A 34 -9.37 -13.71 -2.61
C TYR A 34 -8.24 -14.51 -3.28
N ALA A 35 -7.10 -14.69 -2.59
CA ALA A 35 -5.94 -15.40 -3.11
C ALA A 35 -6.27 -16.87 -3.43
N HIS A 36 -7.02 -17.56 -2.57
CA HIS A 36 -7.45 -18.93 -2.85
C HIS A 36 -8.47 -19.00 -3.97
N LYS A 37 -9.49 -18.11 -3.97
CA LYS A 37 -10.51 -18.07 -5.02
C LYS A 37 -9.90 -17.92 -6.42
N HIS A 38 -8.83 -17.13 -6.54
CA HIS A 38 -8.14 -16.88 -7.80
C HIS A 38 -6.94 -17.83 -8.03
N LYS A 39 -6.75 -18.84 -7.18
CA LYS A 39 -5.65 -19.82 -7.28
C LYS A 39 -4.25 -19.17 -7.32
N TRP A 40 -4.08 -18.05 -6.62
CA TRP A 40 -2.79 -17.38 -6.50
C TRP A 40 -1.82 -18.10 -5.58
N VAL A 41 -2.35 -18.92 -4.68
CA VAL A 41 -1.62 -19.68 -3.65
C VAL A 41 -2.20 -21.09 -3.52
N GLU A 42 -1.40 -21.99 -2.97
CA GLU A 42 -1.77 -23.38 -2.69
C GLU A 42 -2.83 -23.45 -1.58
N GLU A 43 -3.66 -24.51 -1.55
CA GLU A 43 -4.71 -24.70 -0.53
C GLU A 43 -4.17 -24.79 0.90
N SER A 44 -2.92 -25.24 1.08
CA SER A 44 -2.26 -25.34 2.38
C SER A 44 -1.82 -24.00 2.97
N ILE A 45 -1.92 -22.90 2.23
CA ILE A 45 -1.52 -21.56 2.70
C ILE A 45 -2.67 -20.93 3.48
N ASN A 46 -2.37 -20.29 4.60
CA ASN A 46 -3.37 -19.54 5.37
C ASN A 46 -2.74 -18.30 6.01
N PHE A 47 -3.10 -17.12 5.50
CA PHE A 47 -2.58 -15.83 5.96
C PHE A 47 -3.22 -15.34 7.27
N VAL A 48 -4.36 -15.91 7.67
CA VAL A 48 -5.01 -15.56 8.95
C VAL A 48 -4.37 -16.33 10.10
N GLU A 49 -4.00 -17.59 9.86
CA GLU A 49 -3.27 -18.42 10.81
C GLU A 49 -1.78 -18.04 10.88
N ASN A 50 -1.16 -17.84 9.71
CA ASN A 50 0.28 -17.57 9.57
C ASN A 50 0.54 -16.20 8.90
N PRO A 51 0.21 -15.07 9.55
CA PRO A 51 0.33 -13.73 8.95
C PRO A 51 1.79 -13.34 8.64
N ASP A 52 2.77 -13.95 9.32
CA ASP A 52 4.19 -13.70 9.08
C ASP A 52 4.68 -14.19 7.71
N LEU A 53 3.88 -15.00 6.99
CA LEU A 53 4.15 -15.35 5.59
C LEU A 53 4.29 -14.11 4.69
N LEU A 54 3.67 -12.98 5.05
CA LEU A 54 3.79 -11.72 4.30
C LEU A 54 5.13 -11.01 4.48
N ILE A 55 5.98 -11.45 5.42
CA ILE A 55 7.33 -10.91 5.61
C ILE A 55 8.42 -11.96 5.32
N THR A 56 8.12 -13.25 5.42
CA THR A 56 9.09 -14.32 5.16
C THR A 56 9.09 -14.78 3.70
N ASN A 57 8.09 -14.40 2.89
CA ASN A 57 7.99 -14.79 1.49
C ASN A 57 7.65 -13.59 0.58
N GLY A 58 8.58 -13.25 -0.31
CA GLY A 58 8.45 -12.11 -1.24
C GLY A 58 7.30 -12.23 -2.23
N ARG A 59 6.96 -13.45 -2.69
CA ARG A 59 5.79 -13.69 -3.57
C ARG A 59 4.50 -13.31 -2.84
N TYR A 60 4.35 -13.74 -1.59
CA TYR A 60 3.14 -13.44 -0.81
C TYR A 60 3.06 -11.96 -0.41
N ALA A 61 4.21 -11.34 -0.09
CA ALA A 61 4.29 -9.90 0.11
C ALA A 61 3.80 -9.12 -1.13
N LEU A 62 4.26 -9.49 -2.32
CA LEU A 62 3.83 -8.89 -3.58
C LEU A 62 2.33 -9.12 -3.86
N LEU A 63 1.84 -10.36 -3.75
CA LEU A 63 0.43 -10.68 -4.00
C LEU A 63 -0.52 -9.92 -3.06
N SER A 64 -0.14 -9.75 -1.79
CA SER A 64 -0.92 -8.96 -0.84
C SER A 64 -1.01 -7.48 -1.24
N ALA A 65 0.07 -6.93 -1.79
CA ALA A 65 0.11 -5.56 -2.29
C ALA A 65 -0.71 -5.38 -3.57
N VAL A 66 -0.63 -6.34 -4.51
CA VAL A 66 -1.44 -6.34 -5.75
C VAL A 66 -2.93 -6.46 -5.40
N TRP A 67 -3.30 -7.34 -4.47
CA TRP A 67 -4.67 -7.43 -4.00
C TRP A 67 -5.16 -6.11 -3.41
N PHE A 68 -4.36 -5.49 -2.53
CA PHE A 68 -4.72 -4.22 -1.92
C PHE A 68 -4.87 -3.12 -2.98
N TRP A 69 -3.94 -3.05 -3.93
CA TRP A 69 -3.98 -2.11 -5.06
C TRP A 69 -5.28 -2.21 -5.86
N ASN A 70 -5.70 -3.44 -6.19
CA ASN A 70 -6.94 -3.70 -6.92
C ASN A 70 -8.19 -3.42 -6.06
N LYS A 71 -8.18 -3.84 -4.80
CA LYS A 71 -9.31 -3.69 -3.88
C LYS A 71 -9.60 -2.22 -3.52
N GLU A 72 -8.60 -1.35 -3.58
CA GLU A 72 -8.75 0.10 -3.38
C GLU A 72 -8.88 0.88 -4.71
N GLU A 73 -8.94 0.16 -5.84
CA GLU A 73 -9.10 0.72 -7.20
C GLU A 73 -8.03 1.77 -7.54
N LEU A 74 -6.80 1.56 -7.05
CA LEU A 74 -5.71 2.52 -7.22
C LEU A 74 -5.24 2.61 -8.69
N TYR A 75 -5.44 1.55 -9.45
CA TYR A 75 -5.15 1.52 -10.89
C TYR A 75 -5.95 2.58 -11.64
N GLU A 76 -7.21 2.84 -11.28
CA GLU A 76 -8.02 3.85 -11.97
C GLU A 76 -7.42 5.25 -11.85
N ILE A 77 -6.86 5.57 -10.67
CA ILE A 77 -6.20 6.85 -10.44
C ILE A 77 -4.88 6.92 -11.20
N ALA A 78 -4.14 5.82 -11.26
CA ALA A 78 -2.86 5.74 -11.95
C ALA A 78 -3.04 5.80 -13.48
N ASP A 79 -4.04 5.12 -14.03
CA ASP A 79 -4.34 5.09 -15.46
C ASP A 79 -4.86 6.45 -15.95
N ALA A 80 -5.50 7.21 -15.06
CA ALA A 80 -5.94 8.59 -15.32
C ALA A 80 -4.86 9.65 -15.02
N ASP A 81 -3.61 9.26 -14.73
CA ASP A 81 -2.50 10.19 -14.50
C ASP A 81 -2.19 10.99 -15.78
N ASP A 82 -2.47 12.29 -15.74
CA ASP A 82 -2.17 13.26 -16.80
C ASP A 82 -0.80 13.93 -16.62
N GLY A 83 -0.02 13.50 -15.61
CA GLY A 83 1.26 14.08 -15.26
C GLY A 83 1.15 15.45 -14.58
N LYS A 84 -0.06 15.91 -14.24
CA LYS A 84 -0.26 17.22 -13.62
C LYS A 84 0.44 17.29 -12.26
N MET A 85 1.19 18.37 -12.08
CA MET A 85 1.85 18.73 -10.83
C MET A 85 1.09 19.87 -10.16
N SER A 86 0.97 19.81 -8.83
CA SER A 86 0.43 20.92 -8.02
C SER A 86 1.33 21.21 -6.82
N PRO A 87 1.35 22.46 -6.31
CA PRO A 87 2.04 22.76 -5.07
C PRO A 87 1.38 22.04 -3.87
N TYR A 88 2.21 21.49 -2.99
CA TYR A 88 1.82 20.92 -1.70
C TYR A 88 2.69 21.50 -0.58
N THR A 89 2.04 22.13 0.40
CA THR A 89 2.68 22.70 1.58
C THR A 89 2.49 21.80 2.80
N PHE A 90 3.57 21.57 3.55
CA PHE A 90 3.56 20.83 4.81
C PHE A 90 4.50 21.48 5.83
N LYS A 91 4.34 21.12 7.11
CA LYS A 91 5.22 21.57 8.19
C LYS A 91 6.18 20.45 8.59
N ASP A 92 7.44 20.80 8.82
CA ASP A 92 8.41 19.87 9.41
C ASP A 92 8.22 19.73 10.93
N GLU A 93 9.08 18.94 11.57
CA GLU A 93 9.06 18.69 13.02
C GLU A 93 9.27 19.95 13.87
N TYR A 94 9.84 21.01 13.29
CA TYR A 94 10.03 22.32 13.92
C TYR A 94 8.90 23.30 13.58
N GLY A 95 7.88 22.86 12.83
CA GLY A 95 6.74 23.68 12.42
C GLY A 95 7.02 24.61 11.21
N LYS A 96 8.19 24.51 10.58
CA LYS A 96 8.55 25.32 9.41
C LYS A 96 7.83 24.80 8.16
N GLU A 97 7.28 25.71 7.38
CA GLU A 97 6.57 25.38 6.15
C GLU A 97 7.52 25.11 4.99
N HIS A 98 7.22 24.05 4.24
CA HIS A 98 7.89 23.65 3.02
C HIS A 98 6.85 23.46 1.93
N THR A 99 7.15 23.90 0.71
CA THR A 99 6.28 23.70 -0.46
C THR A 99 7.04 22.94 -1.54
N ILE A 100 6.46 21.85 -2.02
CA ILE A 100 7.01 21.03 -3.12
C ILE A 100 5.98 20.89 -4.25
N GLN A 101 6.42 20.54 -5.45
CA GLN A 101 5.51 20.09 -6.52
C GLN A 101 5.24 18.60 -6.34
N VAL A 102 3.97 18.19 -6.39
CA VAL A 102 3.57 16.79 -6.30
C VAL A 102 2.70 16.39 -7.48
N ASN A 103 2.86 15.15 -7.95
CA ASN A 103 1.98 14.58 -8.97
C ASN A 103 0.57 14.38 -8.38
N GLU A 104 -0.46 14.84 -9.10
CA GLU A 104 -1.84 14.81 -8.62
C GLU A 104 -2.39 13.39 -8.47
N ALA A 105 -2.04 12.46 -9.36
CA ALA A 105 -2.43 11.06 -9.23
C ALA A 105 -1.80 10.43 -7.97
N LEU A 106 -0.50 10.66 -7.75
CA LEU A 106 0.21 10.20 -6.54
C LEU A 106 -0.40 10.80 -5.26
N ARG A 107 -0.79 12.07 -5.28
CA ARG A 107 -1.48 12.71 -4.16
C ARG A 107 -2.82 12.03 -3.86
N LYS A 108 -3.63 11.78 -4.90
CA LYS A 108 -4.92 11.08 -4.77
C LYS A 108 -4.74 9.66 -4.24
N ILE A 109 -3.78 8.90 -4.78
CA ILE A 109 -3.42 7.56 -4.31
C ILE A 109 -3.01 7.61 -2.84
N THR A 110 -2.13 8.54 -2.45
CA THR A 110 -1.68 8.68 -1.06
C THR A 110 -2.86 8.92 -0.11
N CYS A 111 -3.78 9.82 -0.48
CA CYS A 111 -4.99 10.08 0.30
C CYS A 111 -5.90 8.85 0.39
N ARG A 112 -6.06 8.08 -0.70
CA ARG A 112 -6.87 6.85 -0.70
C ARG A 112 -6.30 5.80 0.25
N ILE A 113 -4.97 5.63 0.26
CA ILE A 113 -4.31 4.63 1.10
C ILE A 113 -4.34 5.01 2.59
N ASN A 114 -3.99 6.26 2.94
CA ASN A 114 -3.74 6.65 4.33
C ASN A 114 -4.84 7.52 4.95
N GLY A 115 -5.88 7.88 4.20
CA GLY A 115 -6.90 8.85 4.63
C GLY A 115 -6.39 10.29 4.71
N GLY A 116 -5.19 10.58 4.19
CA GLY A 116 -4.55 11.89 4.26
C GLY A 116 -3.23 11.97 3.50
N LYS A 117 -2.52 13.09 3.64
CA LYS A 117 -1.27 13.37 2.90
C LYS A 117 0.00 12.98 3.67
N ASN A 118 -0.13 12.21 4.76
CA ASN A 118 1.02 11.81 5.58
C ASN A 118 2.04 11.02 4.74
N GLY A 119 3.29 11.49 4.74
CA GLY A 119 4.38 10.93 3.96
C GLY A 119 4.33 11.21 2.45
N LEU A 120 3.46 12.12 1.98
CA LEU A 120 3.34 12.46 0.55
C LEU A 120 4.67 12.96 -0.04
N GLU A 121 5.43 13.76 0.71
CA GLU A 121 6.75 14.25 0.28
C GLU A 121 7.71 13.08 -0.01
N HIS A 122 7.82 12.13 0.91
CA HIS A 122 8.67 10.96 0.73
C HIS A 122 8.21 10.08 -0.44
N ARG A 123 6.89 9.93 -0.63
CA ARG A 123 6.31 9.21 -1.77
C ARG A 123 6.62 9.88 -3.11
N GLN A 124 6.57 11.22 -3.17
CA GLN A 124 6.93 11.99 -4.37
C GLN A 124 8.39 11.75 -4.75
N LYS A 125 9.31 11.85 -3.79
CA LYS A 125 10.74 11.58 -4.03
C LYS A 125 10.98 10.15 -4.55
N ALA A 126 10.30 9.16 -3.96
CA ALA A 126 10.41 7.78 -4.41
C ALA A 126 9.85 7.57 -5.83
N TYR A 127 8.71 8.18 -6.15
CA TYR A 127 8.11 8.14 -7.48
C TYR A 127 9.04 8.73 -8.55
N GLU A 128 9.61 9.92 -8.30
CA GLU A 128 10.56 10.56 -9.22
C GLU A 128 11.82 9.73 -9.42
N ARG A 129 12.40 9.21 -8.35
CA ARG A 129 13.58 8.33 -8.42
C ARG A 129 13.32 7.14 -9.34
N ILE A 130 12.25 6.38 -9.08
CA ILE A 130 11.93 5.17 -9.86
C ILE A 130 11.64 5.51 -11.33
N LYS A 131 10.95 6.62 -11.59
CA LYS A 131 10.65 7.10 -12.94
C LYS A 131 11.92 7.50 -13.70
N ASN A 132 12.83 8.22 -13.04
CA ASN A 132 14.08 8.70 -13.63
C ASN A 132 15.11 7.59 -13.85
N ASP A 133 15.15 6.62 -12.94
CA ASP A 133 16.01 5.43 -13.06
C ASP A 133 15.58 4.51 -14.22
N GLY A 134 14.42 4.77 -14.83
CA GLY A 134 13.94 4.01 -15.99
C GLY A 134 13.68 2.54 -15.68
N VAL A 135 13.45 2.19 -14.40
CA VAL A 135 13.30 0.81 -13.91
C VAL A 135 12.24 0.04 -14.71
N PHE A 136 11.21 0.74 -15.19
CA PHE A 136 10.12 0.12 -15.94
C PHE A 136 10.29 0.13 -17.47
N ASN A 137 11.38 0.67 -18.00
CA ASN A 137 11.63 0.63 -19.45
C ASN A 137 11.80 -0.82 -19.97
N ALA A 138 12.13 -1.77 -19.09
CA ALA A 138 12.20 -3.19 -19.43
C ALA A 138 10.82 -3.84 -19.67
N PHE A 139 9.71 -3.15 -19.37
CA PHE A 139 8.34 -3.65 -19.53
C PHE A 139 7.55 -2.96 -20.64
N LYS A 140 8.19 -2.10 -21.44
CA LYS A 140 7.62 -1.48 -22.64
C LYS A 140 7.91 -2.36 -23.86
#